data_AF-A0A7G9YFC7-F1
#
_entry.id   AF-A0A7G9YFC7-F1
#
_cell.length_a   1.000
_cell.length_b   1.000
_cell.length_c   1.000
_cell.angle_alpha   90.00
_cell.angle_beta   90.00
_cell.angle_gamma   90.00
#
_symmetry.space_group_name_H-M   'P 1'
#
loop_
_entity.id
_entity.type
_entity.pdbx_description
1 polymer ?
#
loop_
_entity_poly.entity_id
_entity_poly.type
_entity_poly.pdbx_seq_one_letter_code
_entity_poly.pdbx_strand_id
1 'polypeptide(L)'
;MPRCKETNDFIDRHFKKYPNGFVIYGKRRFEKREGWSMARYIGRYVKHPPIAESRITAYDGKQVTFWYKDTKTKRTITVTMDKFEFVRTLLSHIPEKNFKIVRYCGIYSRRGYKHRQTEFSEEEAKLVIRSWRDEIKRVFHHDPLLCPNCNTEMKLVGICYEGSENYPVEDETLSGKPPPNQTLSQQERMQLIIALIRENQNGEGANMGVVMSEAAERGIGKEQILTDIYHLKFEGDVYEPETGEIRCSL
;
A
#
# COMPACT_ATOMS: atom_id res chain seq x y z
N MET A 1 13.48 28.37 -18.29
CA MET A 1 13.73 29.16 -19.51
C MET A 1 13.68 30.63 -19.14
N PRO A 2 14.56 31.47 -19.70
CA PRO A 2 14.49 32.92 -19.52
C PRO A 2 13.13 33.44 -19.96
N ARG A 3 12.55 34.40 -19.23
CA ARG A 3 11.34 35.11 -19.69
C ARG A 3 11.75 36.24 -20.63
N CYS A 4 12.08 35.90 -21.87
CA CYS A 4 12.28 36.87 -22.94
C CYS A 4 11.22 36.69 -24.04
N LYS A 5 11.01 37.75 -24.83
CA LYS A 5 10.03 37.79 -25.91
C LYS A 5 10.23 36.63 -26.91
N GLU A 6 11.47 36.37 -27.27
CA GLU A 6 11.87 35.29 -28.19
C GLU A 6 11.47 33.90 -27.68
N THR A 7 11.57 33.67 -26.37
CA THR A 7 11.17 32.39 -25.76
C THR A 7 9.65 32.24 -25.77
N ASN A 8 8.90 33.31 -25.51
CA ASN A 8 7.44 33.27 -25.56
C ASN A 8 6.96 33.04 -27.00
N ASP A 9 7.54 33.73 -27.98
CA ASP A 9 7.24 33.55 -29.39
C ASP A 9 7.56 32.12 -29.88
N PHE A 10 8.63 31.52 -29.35
CA PHE A 10 8.98 30.13 -29.62
C PHE A 10 7.95 29.15 -29.03
N ILE A 11 7.56 29.35 -27.78
CA ILE A 11 6.57 28.51 -27.08
C ILE A 11 5.21 28.59 -27.77
N ASP A 12 4.72 29.78 -28.07
CA ASP A 12 3.41 30.00 -28.72
C ASP A 12 3.36 29.37 -30.11
N ARG A 13 4.44 29.46 -30.88
CA ARG A 13 4.54 28.80 -32.18
C ARG A 13 4.42 27.28 -32.07
N HIS A 14 4.99 26.68 -31.02
CA HIS A 14 4.95 25.24 -30.84
C HIS A 14 3.60 24.75 -30.30
N PHE A 15 2.92 25.53 -29.44
CA PHE A 15 1.54 25.24 -29.06
C PHE A 15 0.56 25.31 -30.22
N LYS A 16 0.74 26.27 -31.14
CA LYS A 16 -0.06 26.34 -32.38
C LYS A 16 0.22 25.17 -33.34
N LYS A 17 1.49 24.77 -33.46
CA LYS A 17 1.90 23.71 -34.38
C LYS A 17 1.58 22.30 -33.87
N TYR A 18 1.54 22.09 -32.56
CA TYR A 18 1.31 20.79 -31.92
C TYR A 18 0.17 20.88 -30.89
N PRO A 19 -1.10 20.86 -31.34
CA PRO A 19 -2.27 21.07 -30.49
C PRO A 19 -2.50 19.96 -29.46
N ASN A 20 -2.03 18.73 -29.75
CA ASN A 20 -2.10 17.59 -28.83
C ASN A 20 -0.91 17.52 -27.85
N GLY A 21 -0.12 18.60 -27.76
CA GLY A 21 1.07 18.71 -26.92
C GLY A 21 2.37 18.34 -27.64
N PHE A 22 3.50 18.83 -27.12
CA PHE A 22 4.84 18.54 -27.63
C PHE A 22 5.83 18.31 -26.48
N VAL A 23 6.83 17.47 -26.72
CA VAL A 23 7.88 17.15 -25.74
C VAL A 23 9.17 17.84 -26.15
N ILE A 24 9.65 18.77 -25.32
CA ILE A 24 10.95 19.42 -25.54
C ILE A 24 12.05 18.50 -25.01
N TYR A 25 12.91 18.01 -25.90
CA TYR A 25 14.14 17.35 -25.50
C TYR A 25 15.19 18.39 -25.12
N GLY A 26 15.23 18.80 -23.85
CA GLY A 26 16.31 19.61 -23.32
C GLY A 26 17.60 18.80 -23.25
N LYS A 27 18.67 19.25 -23.92
CA LYS A 27 20.03 18.71 -23.72
C LYS A 27 20.33 18.72 -22.22
N ARG A 28 20.82 17.61 -21.66
CA ARG A 28 21.26 17.52 -20.26
C ARG A 28 22.50 18.41 -20.07
N ARG A 29 22.28 19.70 -19.84
CA ARG A 29 23.28 20.60 -19.26
C ARG A 29 22.76 20.99 -17.90
N PHE A 30 23.11 20.18 -16.90
CA PHE A 30 23.17 20.67 -15.54
C PHE A 30 24.61 21.12 -15.36
N GLU A 31 24.86 22.43 -15.42
CA GLU A 31 26.14 22.95 -14.94
C GLU A 31 26.24 22.57 -13.45
N LYS A 32 27.42 22.08 -13.03
CA LYS A 32 27.65 21.37 -11.75
C LYS A 32 27.11 22.09 -10.50
N ARG A 33 26.84 23.41 -10.57
CA ARG A 33 26.27 24.21 -9.46
C ARG A 33 24.74 24.34 -9.52
N GLU A 34 24.16 24.60 -10.69
CA GLU A 34 22.70 24.77 -10.85
C GLU A 34 21.94 23.46 -10.74
N GLY A 35 22.54 22.36 -11.21
CA GLY A 35 21.97 21.02 -11.15
C GLY A 35 21.66 20.54 -9.74
N TRP A 36 22.56 20.80 -8.79
CA TRP A 36 22.37 20.40 -7.40
C TRP A 36 21.25 21.20 -6.73
N SER A 37 21.17 22.51 -6.99
CA SER A 37 20.07 23.34 -6.48
C SER A 37 18.71 22.90 -7.02
N MET A 38 18.65 22.57 -8.32
CA MET A 38 17.44 22.06 -8.99
C MET A 38 17.06 20.66 -8.48
N ALA A 39 18.03 19.75 -8.34
CA ALA A 39 17.80 18.42 -7.80
C ALA A 39 17.33 18.49 -6.33
N ARG A 40 17.91 19.40 -5.54
CA ARG A 40 17.47 19.66 -4.16
C ARG A 40 16.08 20.30 -4.11
N TYR A 41 15.74 21.17 -5.06
CA TYR A 41 14.40 21.72 -5.24
C TYR A 41 13.38 20.61 -5.55
N ILE A 42 13.66 19.78 -6.55
CA ILE A 42 12.80 18.64 -6.93
C ILE A 42 12.68 17.64 -5.79
N GLY A 43 13.80 17.28 -5.14
CA GLY A 43 13.81 16.36 -4.00
C GLY A 43 12.97 16.86 -2.83
N ARG A 44 12.97 18.17 -2.56
CA ARG A 44 12.04 18.78 -1.60
C ARG A 44 10.59 18.63 -2.04
N TYR A 45 10.28 18.88 -3.30
CA TYR A 45 8.92 18.71 -3.82
C TYR A 45 8.41 17.27 -3.78
N VAL A 46 9.28 16.27 -3.96
CA VAL A 46 8.88 14.85 -3.88
C VAL A 46 8.74 14.39 -2.43
N LYS A 47 9.57 14.92 -1.52
CA LYS A 47 9.56 14.52 -0.10
C LYS A 47 8.47 15.22 0.72
N HIS A 48 8.07 16.43 0.35
CA HIS A 48 7.15 17.20 1.18
C HIS A 48 5.70 16.69 1.08
N PRO A 49 4.97 16.68 2.20
CA PRO A 49 3.55 16.40 2.20
C PRO A 49 2.77 17.43 1.35
N PRO A 50 1.53 17.11 0.92
CA PRO A 50 0.73 17.96 0.04
C PRO A 50 0.54 19.40 0.55
N ILE A 51 0.58 19.57 1.87
CA ILE A 51 0.55 20.86 2.55
C ILE A 51 1.72 20.96 3.52
N ALA A 52 2.34 22.13 3.59
CA ALA A 52 3.35 22.42 4.59
C ALA A 52 2.69 22.66 5.96
N GLU A 53 3.30 22.13 7.03
CA GLU A 53 2.79 22.28 8.40
C GLU A 53 2.61 23.76 8.79
N SER A 54 3.50 24.64 8.36
CA SER A 54 3.41 26.09 8.58
C SER A 54 2.19 26.76 7.95
N ARG A 55 1.44 26.05 7.10
CA ARG A 55 0.17 26.55 6.53
C ARG A 55 -1.05 26.17 7.34
N ILE A 56 -0.92 25.26 8.30
CA ILE A 56 -1.97 24.92 9.26
C ILE A 56 -1.91 25.96 10.38
N THR A 57 -2.98 26.73 10.52
CA THR A 57 -3.01 27.88 11.45
C THR A 57 -3.71 27.56 12.76
N ALA A 58 -4.64 26.61 12.77
CA ALA A 58 -5.36 26.22 13.97
C ALA A 58 -5.88 24.77 13.87
N TYR A 59 -6.03 24.13 15.03
CA TYR A 59 -6.68 22.85 15.20
C TYR A 59 -7.32 22.77 16.59
N ASP A 60 -8.62 22.48 16.64
CA ASP A 60 -9.41 22.42 17.89
C ASP A 60 -9.79 20.99 18.32
N GLY A 61 -9.25 19.97 17.64
CA GLY A 61 -9.61 18.56 17.86
C GLY A 61 -10.77 18.04 16.99
N LYS A 62 -11.52 18.94 16.33
CA LYS A 62 -12.64 18.62 15.43
C LYS A 62 -12.42 19.18 14.03
N GLN A 63 -11.96 20.43 13.93
CA GLN A 63 -11.75 21.16 12.69
C GLN A 63 -10.31 21.62 12.55
N VAL A 64 -9.83 21.62 11.31
CA VAL A 64 -8.50 22.09 10.92
C VAL A 64 -8.66 23.35 10.09
N THR A 65 -7.94 24.42 10.47
CA THR A 65 -7.85 25.64 9.67
C THR A 65 -6.48 25.73 9.03
N PHE A 66 -6.44 25.92 7.71
CA PHE A 66 -5.20 26.09 6.96
C PHE A 66 -5.39 27.09 5.83
N TRP A 67 -4.29 27.63 5.31
CA TRP A 67 -4.33 28.50 4.14
C TRP A 67 -3.58 27.90 2.96
N TYR A 68 -4.05 28.19 1.75
CA TYR A 68 -3.34 27.88 0.52
C TYR A 68 -3.42 29.05 -0.44
N LYS A 69 -2.49 29.09 -1.39
CA LYS A 69 -2.51 30.08 -2.47
C LYS A 69 -3.23 29.48 -3.66
N ASP A 70 -4.34 30.07 -4.04
CA ASP A 70 -5.06 29.64 -5.24
C ASP A 70 -4.20 29.92 -6.48
N THR A 71 -3.94 28.87 -7.25
CA THR A 71 -3.11 28.93 -8.45
C THR A 71 -3.70 29.84 -9.52
N LYS A 72 -5.03 29.93 -9.61
CA LYS A 72 -5.76 30.72 -10.62
C LYS A 72 -5.80 32.20 -10.22
N THR A 73 -6.32 32.50 -9.03
CA THR A 73 -6.51 33.90 -8.58
C THR A 73 -5.27 34.50 -7.91
N LYS A 74 -4.25 33.70 -7.60
CA LYS A 74 -3.04 34.07 -6.84
C LYS A 74 -3.31 34.62 -5.44
N ARG A 75 -4.54 34.52 -4.94
CA ARG A 75 -4.92 34.97 -3.60
C ARG A 75 -4.66 33.88 -2.58
N THR A 76 -4.38 34.30 -1.35
CA THR A 76 -4.34 33.41 -0.21
C THR A 76 -5.77 33.16 0.26
N ILE A 77 -6.17 31.91 0.31
CA ILE A 77 -7.49 31.46 0.78
C ILE A 77 -7.25 30.69 2.07
N THR A 78 -7.98 31.05 3.11
CA THR A 78 -8.01 30.31 4.37
C THR A 78 -9.28 29.46 4.39
N VAL A 79 -9.13 28.18 4.73
CA VAL A 79 -10.21 27.21 4.78
C VAL A 79 -10.20 26.55 6.16
N THR A 80 -11.39 26.38 6.72
CA THR A 80 -11.65 25.56 7.90
C THR A 80 -12.54 24.41 7.47
N MET A 81 -12.17 23.18 7.83
CA MET A 81 -12.95 21.98 7.52
C MET A 81 -12.85 20.95 8.64
N ASP A 82 -13.73 19.95 8.63
CA ASP A 82 -13.68 18.83 9.57
C ASP A 82 -12.36 18.04 9.43
N LYS A 83 -11.85 17.50 10.54
CA LYS A 83 -10.58 16.78 10.58
C LYS A 83 -10.56 15.56 9.66
N PHE A 84 -11.67 14.84 9.51
CA PHE A 84 -11.72 13.66 8.65
C PHE A 84 -11.80 14.07 7.18
N GLU A 85 -12.43 15.19 6.87
CA GLU A 85 -12.42 15.78 5.54
C GLU A 85 -11.00 16.25 5.15
N PHE A 86 -10.28 16.88 6.07
CA PHE A 86 -8.89 17.24 5.90
C PHE A 86 -8.00 16.02 5.64
N VAL A 87 -8.12 14.97 6.45
CA VAL A 87 -7.37 13.71 6.27
C VAL A 87 -7.71 13.06 4.93
N ARG A 88 -8.99 12.98 4.53
CA ARG A 88 -9.39 12.45 3.22
C ARG A 88 -8.75 13.23 2.07
N THR A 89 -8.69 14.56 2.19
CA THR A 89 -8.05 15.42 1.19
C THR A 89 -6.56 15.12 1.08
N LEU A 90 -5.87 14.91 2.20
CA LEU A 90 -4.46 14.49 2.19
C LEU A 90 -4.26 13.10 1.58
N LEU A 91 -5.11 12.14 1.92
CA LEU A 91 -5.03 10.77 1.42
C LEU A 91 -5.23 10.71 -0.11
N SER A 92 -5.99 11.63 -0.70
CA SER A 92 -6.16 11.72 -2.16
C SER A 92 -4.86 11.98 -2.93
N HIS A 93 -3.82 12.47 -2.26
CA HIS A 93 -2.50 12.69 -2.83
C HIS A 93 -1.58 11.47 -2.72
N ILE A 94 -1.99 10.44 -1.97
CA ILE A 94 -1.28 9.17 -1.91
C ILE A 94 -1.58 8.42 -3.21
N PRO A 95 -0.54 8.01 -3.96
CA PRO A 95 -0.74 7.25 -5.18
C PRO A 95 -1.35 5.88 -4.88
N GLU A 96 -2.03 5.32 -5.87
CA GLU A 96 -2.44 3.92 -5.82
C GLU A 96 -1.24 2.99 -5.62
N LYS A 97 -1.51 1.82 -5.04
CA LYS A 97 -0.52 0.76 -4.87
C LYS A 97 0.12 0.46 -6.23
N ASN A 98 1.45 0.42 -6.27
CA ASN A 98 2.29 0.24 -7.47
C ASN A 98 2.35 1.43 -8.45
N PHE A 99 1.64 2.54 -8.21
CA PHE A 99 1.75 3.73 -9.04
C PHE A 99 3.09 4.44 -8.80
N LYS A 100 3.97 4.40 -9.80
CA LYS A 100 5.36 4.89 -9.70
C LYS A 100 5.40 6.42 -9.81
N ILE A 101 5.46 7.12 -8.67
CA ILE A 101 5.53 8.61 -8.63
C ILE A 101 6.88 9.17 -9.12
N VAL A 102 7.99 8.43 -9.06
CA VAL A 102 9.31 8.96 -9.44
C VAL A 102 9.67 8.61 -10.90
N ARG A 103 9.43 9.56 -11.81
CA ARG A 103 9.76 9.44 -13.25
C ARG A 103 11.21 9.80 -13.61
N TYR A 104 12.03 10.31 -12.69
CA TYR A 104 13.28 11.01 -13.09
C TYR A 104 14.60 10.50 -12.47
N CYS A 105 14.61 9.71 -11.40
CA CYS A 105 15.83 9.09 -10.86
C CYS A 105 15.54 7.86 -9.99
N GLY A 106 16.55 7.01 -9.77
CA GLY A 106 16.47 5.79 -8.96
C GLY A 106 16.36 4.50 -9.79
N ILE A 107 16.60 3.36 -9.12
CA ILE A 107 16.69 2.00 -9.69
C ILE A 107 15.41 1.62 -10.46
N TYR A 108 14.26 2.16 -10.04
CA TYR A 108 12.94 1.92 -10.65
C TYR A 108 12.53 2.91 -11.75
N SER A 109 13.38 3.88 -12.10
CA SER A 109 13.07 4.84 -13.18
C SER A 109 13.32 4.22 -14.57
N ARG A 110 12.50 4.54 -15.59
CA ARG A 110 12.69 4.06 -16.99
C ARG A 110 14.08 4.40 -17.56
N ARG A 111 14.74 5.46 -17.06
CA ARG A 111 16.13 5.83 -17.38
C ARG A 111 17.16 5.22 -16.42
N GLY A 112 16.77 4.85 -15.19
CA GLY A 112 17.58 4.09 -14.23
C GLY A 112 17.87 2.66 -14.69
N TYR A 113 17.05 2.13 -15.61
CA TYR A 113 17.39 0.90 -16.34
C TYR A 113 18.74 1.00 -17.08
N LYS A 114 19.10 2.20 -17.60
CA LYS A 114 20.42 2.44 -18.23
C LYS A 114 21.54 2.68 -17.22
N HIS A 115 21.23 3.14 -16.00
CA HIS A 115 22.23 3.34 -14.94
C HIS A 115 22.54 2.08 -14.12
N ARG A 116 21.89 0.96 -14.42
CA ARG A 116 22.27 -0.36 -13.92
C ARG A 116 23.66 -0.83 -14.42
N GLN A 117 24.28 -0.09 -15.34
CA GLN A 117 25.60 -0.41 -15.90
C GLN A 117 26.78 0.31 -15.25
N THR A 118 26.58 1.31 -14.37
CA THR A 118 27.70 2.19 -13.95
C THR A 118 28.16 2.05 -12.50
N GLU A 119 27.58 1.15 -11.70
CA GLU A 119 28.06 0.84 -10.34
C GLU A 119 28.05 -0.67 -10.05
N PHE A 120 28.53 -1.45 -11.02
CA PHE A 120 29.05 -2.79 -10.75
C PHE A 120 30.54 -2.75 -11.15
N SER A 121 31.39 -3.40 -10.36
CA SER A 121 32.84 -3.48 -10.59
C SER A 121 33.17 -3.88 -12.04
N GLU A 122 34.42 -3.66 -12.47
CA GLU A 122 34.94 -4.10 -13.78
C GLU A 122 34.84 -5.62 -14.03
N GLU A 123 34.33 -6.38 -13.07
CA GLU A 123 33.88 -7.75 -13.32
C GLU A 123 32.58 -7.68 -14.12
N GLU A 124 32.68 -8.07 -15.40
CA GLU A 124 31.57 -8.26 -16.32
C GLU A 124 30.33 -8.76 -15.57
N ALA A 125 29.39 -7.86 -15.30
CA ALA A 125 28.12 -8.23 -14.70
C ALA A 125 27.42 -9.14 -15.69
N LYS A 126 27.65 -10.45 -15.56
CA LYS A 126 26.98 -11.48 -16.33
C LYS A 126 25.50 -11.32 -16.02
N LEU A 127 24.79 -10.76 -16.99
CA LEU A 127 23.36 -10.59 -16.92
C LEU A 127 22.79 -12.00 -17.04
N VAL A 128 22.63 -12.67 -15.89
CA VAL A 128 22.00 -13.98 -15.83
C VAL A 128 20.52 -13.76 -16.08
N ILE A 129 20.12 -13.85 -17.35
CA ILE A 129 18.72 -13.87 -17.74
C ILE A 129 18.17 -15.20 -17.25
N ARG A 130 17.46 -15.19 -16.13
CA ARG A 130 16.76 -16.36 -15.59
C ARG A 130 15.34 -16.37 -16.12
N SER A 131 14.81 -17.57 -16.38
CA SER A 131 13.38 -17.71 -16.66
C SER A 131 12.57 -17.37 -15.41
N TRP A 132 11.29 -17.02 -15.58
CA TRP A 132 10.37 -16.82 -14.45
C TRP A 132 10.40 -18.02 -13.50
N ARG A 133 10.39 -19.25 -14.05
CA ARG A 133 10.46 -20.50 -13.27
C ARG A 133 11.72 -20.57 -12.41
N ASP A 134 12.88 -20.25 -12.98
CA ASP A 134 14.17 -20.33 -12.27
C ASP A 134 14.29 -19.25 -11.18
N GLU A 135 13.69 -18.08 -11.40
CA GLU A 135 13.67 -17.02 -10.42
C GLU A 135 12.75 -17.37 -9.23
N ILE A 136 11.58 -17.96 -9.48
CA ILE A 136 10.68 -18.47 -8.43
C ILE A 136 11.36 -19.60 -7.64
N LYS A 137 12.00 -20.56 -8.31
CA LYS A 137 12.80 -21.62 -7.66
C LYS A 137 13.86 -21.06 -6.71
N ARG A 138 14.54 -20.00 -7.12
CA ARG A 138 15.62 -19.40 -6.34
C ARG A 138 15.09 -18.64 -5.13
N VAL A 139 14.00 -17.90 -5.28
CA VAL A 139 13.46 -17.01 -4.24
C VAL A 139 12.62 -17.79 -3.23
N PHE A 140 11.78 -18.71 -3.70
CA PHE A 140 10.80 -19.42 -2.88
C PHE A 140 11.17 -20.88 -2.63
N HIS A 141 12.30 -21.35 -3.18
CA HIS A 141 12.76 -22.74 -3.03
C HIS A 141 11.75 -23.80 -3.49
N HIS A 142 10.86 -23.42 -4.43
CA HIS A 142 9.81 -24.27 -4.96
C HIS A 142 9.69 -24.11 -6.49
N ASP A 143 9.46 -25.21 -7.22
CA ASP A 143 9.24 -25.17 -8.66
C ASP A 143 7.76 -24.91 -8.97
N PRO A 144 7.40 -23.73 -9.52
CA PRO A 144 6.00 -23.40 -9.78
C PRO A 144 5.36 -24.24 -10.89
N LEU A 145 6.15 -25.04 -11.63
CA LEU A 145 5.65 -25.96 -12.65
C LEU A 145 5.69 -27.43 -12.21
N LEU A 146 5.94 -27.74 -10.94
CA LEU A 146 5.77 -29.09 -10.43
C LEU A 146 4.53 -29.17 -9.57
N CYS A 147 3.68 -30.17 -9.82
CA CYS A 147 2.54 -30.43 -8.96
C CYS A 147 3.05 -30.79 -7.54
N PRO A 148 2.59 -30.13 -6.46
CA PRO A 148 3.05 -30.42 -5.11
C PRO A 148 2.68 -31.82 -4.61
N ASN A 149 1.73 -32.50 -5.27
CA ASN A 149 1.23 -33.82 -4.86
C ASN A 149 1.88 -34.98 -5.63
N CYS A 150 1.98 -34.88 -6.96
CA CYS A 150 2.50 -35.97 -7.80
C CYS A 150 3.82 -35.64 -8.53
N ASN A 151 4.34 -34.43 -8.35
CA ASN A 151 5.59 -33.95 -8.97
C ASN A 151 5.61 -33.98 -10.50
N THR A 152 4.43 -34.06 -11.14
CA THR A 152 4.29 -33.99 -12.60
C THR A 152 4.51 -32.56 -13.08
N GLU A 153 5.21 -32.40 -14.21
CA GLU A 153 5.46 -31.10 -14.83
C GLU A 153 4.18 -30.52 -15.45
N MET A 154 3.82 -29.31 -15.01
CA MET A 154 2.64 -28.57 -15.42
C MET A 154 3.00 -27.54 -16.50
N LYS A 155 2.05 -27.26 -17.41
CA LYS A 155 2.21 -26.21 -18.43
C LYS A 155 1.68 -24.88 -17.89
N LEU A 156 2.46 -23.81 -18.06
CA LEU A 156 2.02 -22.45 -17.77
C LEU A 156 0.95 -22.03 -18.79
N VAL A 157 -0.30 -21.88 -18.34
CA VAL A 157 -1.42 -21.41 -19.18
C VAL A 157 -1.53 -19.88 -19.18
N GLY A 158 -1.21 -19.22 -18.06
CA GLY A 158 -1.27 -17.77 -17.94
C GLY A 158 -0.75 -17.29 -16.58
N ILE A 159 -0.52 -15.98 -16.48
CA ILE A 159 -0.12 -15.31 -15.25
C ILE A 159 -1.21 -14.28 -14.94
N CYS A 160 -1.81 -14.36 -13.76
CA CYS A 160 -2.78 -13.39 -13.28
C CYS A 160 -2.21 -12.58 -12.11
N TYR A 161 -2.67 -11.35 -11.97
CA TYR A 161 -2.36 -10.45 -10.87
C TYR A 161 -3.64 -9.69 -10.48
N GLU A 162 -3.68 -9.22 -9.24
CA GLU A 162 -4.83 -8.53 -8.66
C GLU A 162 -5.30 -7.40 -9.60
N GLY A 163 -6.55 -7.48 -10.07
CA GLY A 163 -7.15 -6.55 -11.05
C GLY A 163 -6.99 -6.91 -12.54
N SER A 164 -6.33 -8.02 -12.89
CA SER A 164 -6.33 -8.53 -14.28
C SER A 164 -7.62 -9.30 -14.60
N GLU A 165 -8.04 -9.30 -15.87
CA GLU A 165 -9.26 -10.01 -16.33
C GLU A 165 -9.27 -11.51 -15.97
N ASN A 166 -8.08 -12.12 -15.85
CA ASN A 166 -7.89 -13.53 -15.53
C ASN A 166 -7.56 -13.77 -14.05
N TYR A 167 -7.62 -12.73 -13.19
CA TYR A 167 -7.45 -12.92 -11.76
C TYR A 167 -8.67 -13.67 -11.23
N PRO A 168 -8.48 -14.81 -10.52
CA PRO A 168 -9.60 -15.46 -9.88
C PRO A 168 -10.20 -14.45 -8.90
N VAL A 169 -11.37 -13.92 -9.24
CA VAL A 169 -12.23 -13.28 -8.27
C VAL A 169 -12.56 -14.40 -7.31
N GLU A 170 -12.16 -14.26 -6.03
CA GLU A 170 -12.68 -15.16 -5.00
C GLU A 170 -14.19 -15.12 -5.17
N ASP A 171 -14.77 -16.25 -5.57
CA ASP A 171 -16.18 -16.34 -5.86
C ASP A 171 -16.90 -15.90 -4.58
N GLU A 172 -17.55 -14.73 -4.60
CA GLU A 172 -18.30 -14.19 -3.46
C GLU A 172 -19.34 -15.21 -2.96
N THR A 173 -19.63 -16.25 -3.74
CA THR A 173 -20.49 -17.37 -3.39
C THR A 173 -19.91 -18.35 -2.36
N LEU A 174 -18.61 -18.32 -2.04
CA LEU A 174 -18.01 -19.09 -0.93
C LEU A 174 -17.85 -18.27 0.36
N SER A 175 -18.08 -16.96 0.32
CA SER A 175 -18.34 -16.17 1.53
C SER A 175 -19.81 -16.36 1.88
N GLY A 176 -20.11 -17.35 2.74
CA GLY A 176 -21.44 -17.50 3.31
C GLY A 176 -21.93 -16.13 3.76
N LYS A 177 -23.19 -15.78 3.42
CA LYS A 177 -23.82 -14.51 3.83
C LYS A 177 -23.37 -14.19 5.25
N PRO A 178 -22.83 -12.97 5.52
CA PRO A 178 -22.38 -12.63 6.86
C PRO A 178 -23.51 -13.00 7.81
N PRO A 179 -23.23 -13.84 8.81
CA PRO A 179 -24.28 -14.33 9.68
C PRO A 179 -25.00 -13.13 10.29
N PRO A 180 -26.31 -13.24 10.52
CA PRO A 180 -27.15 -12.12 10.92
C PRO A 180 -26.48 -11.41 12.09
N ASN A 181 -26.18 -10.12 11.90
CA ASN A 181 -25.52 -9.26 12.87
C ASN A 181 -26.46 -9.07 14.07
N GLN A 182 -26.54 -10.07 14.95
CA GLN A 182 -27.04 -9.87 16.30
C GLN A 182 -26.08 -8.87 16.93
N THR A 183 -26.60 -7.69 17.25
CA THR A 183 -25.82 -6.57 17.79
C THR A 183 -25.43 -6.88 19.23
N LEU A 184 -24.59 -7.89 19.43
CA LEU A 184 -24.01 -8.23 20.72
C LEU A 184 -22.97 -7.17 21.07
N SER A 185 -23.08 -6.64 22.29
CA SER A 185 -22.07 -5.78 22.89
C SER A 185 -20.72 -6.50 22.91
N GLN A 186 -19.63 -5.73 22.87
CA GLN A 186 -18.28 -6.29 22.95
C GLN A 186 -18.09 -7.21 24.17
N GLN A 187 -18.67 -6.82 25.31
CA GLN A 187 -18.62 -7.63 26.53
C GLN A 187 -19.34 -8.97 26.38
N GLU A 188 -20.49 -8.99 25.71
CA GLU A 188 -21.27 -10.22 25.49
C GLU A 188 -20.52 -11.17 24.55
N ARG A 189 -19.87 -10.63 23.52
CA ARG A 189 -19.00 -11.42 22.62
C ARG A 189 -17.80 -12.00 23.36
N MET A 190 -17.14 -11.21 24.19
CA MET A 190 -16.00 -11.68 25.00
C MET A 190 -16.42 -12.80 25.98
N GLN A 191 -17.55 -12.65 26.68
CA GLN A 191 -18.07 -13.70 27.57
C GLN A 191 -18.43 -14.98 26.82
N LEU A 192 -19.00 -14.85 25.62
CA LEU A 192 -19.31 -16.00 24.76
C LEU A 192 -18.04 -16.71 24.28
N ILE A 193 -16.99 -15.97 23.92
CA ILE A 193 -15.69 -16.52 23.54
C ILE A 193 -15.03 -17.25 24.72
N ILE A 194 -15.09 -16.69 25.94
CA ILE A 194 -14.60 -17.37 27.16
C ILE A 194 -15.35 -18.70 27.37
N ALA A 195 -16.67 -18.71 27.22
CA ALA A 195 -17.48 -19.92 27.37
C ALA A 195 -17.08 -21.00 26.34
N LEU A 196 -16.91 -20.62 25.07
CA LEU A 196 -16.46 -21.54 24.01
C LEU A 196 -15.06 -22.10 24.27
N ILE A 197 -14.15 -21.29 24.79
CA ILE A 197 -12.80 -21.74 25.16
C ILE A 197 -12.88 -22.75 26.31
N ARG A 198 -13.77 -22.56 27.29
CA ARG A 198 -13.97 -23.50 28.41
C ARG A 198 -14.60 -24.82 27.97
N GLU A 199 -15.58 -24.76 27.07
CA GLU A 199 -16.29 -25.95 26.53
C GLU A 199 -15.35 -26.86 25.73
N ASN A 200 -14.35 -26.28 25.05
CA ASN A 200 -13.43 -27.00 24.17
C ASN A 200 -12.05 -27.30 24.77
N GLN A 201 -11.88 -27.25 26.11
CA GLN A 201 -10.60 -27.58 26.73
C GLN A 201 -10.37 -29.10 26.78
N ASN A 202 -9.42 -29.61 25.98
CA ASN A 202 -9.08 -31.03 25.93
C ASN A 202 -7.83 -31.39 26.74
N GLY A 203 -7.68 -30.83 27.95
CA GLY A 203 -6.53 -31.08 28.83
C GLY A 203 -5.23 -30.35 28.43
N GLU A 204 -4.97 -30.20 27.13
CA GLU A 204 -3.87 -29.38 26.59
C GLU A 204 -4.29 -27.91 26.31
N GLY A 205 -5.58 -27.66 26.11
CA GLY A 205 -6.15 -26.34 25.81
C GLY A 205 -7.29 -26.45 24.79
N ALA A 206 -7.73 -25.31 24.26
CA ALA A 206 -8.72 -25.24 23.18
C ALA A 206 -8.04 -24.84 21.86
N ASN A 207 -8.37 -25.55 20.78
CA ASN A 207 -7.86 -25.22 19.45
C ASN A 207 -8.50 -23.93 18.93
N MET A 208 -7.69 -22.92 18.59
CA MET A 208 -8.16 -21.63 18.07
C MET A 208 -9.09 -21.77 16.86
N GLY A 209 -8.78 -22.69 15.93
CA GLY A 209 -9.56 -22.90 14.72
C GLY A 209 -10.99 -23.33 15.02
N VAL A 210 -11.17 -24.22 16.00
CA VAL A 210 -12.48 -24.72 16.45
C VAL A 210 -13.29 -23.61 17.13
N VAL A 211 -12.66 -22.86 18.03
CA VAL A 211 -13.29 -21.71 18.71
C VAL A 211 -13.74 -20.66 17.69
N MET A 212 -12.92 -20.39 16.66
CA MET A 212 -13.27 -19.44 15.60
C MET A 212 -14.42 -19.93 14.72
N SER A 213 -14.49 -21.24 14.40
CA SER A 213 -15.61 -21.78 13.62
C SER A 213 -16.92 -21.73 14.40
N GLU A 214 -16.92 -22.12 15.68
CA GLU A 214 -18.13 -22.12 16.51
C GLU A 214 -18.63 -20.69 16.82
N ALA A 215 -17.71 -19.74 17.03
CA ALA A 215 -18.05 -18.34 17.19
C ALA A 215 -18.62 -17.72 15.89
N ALA A 216 -18.14 -18.16 14.72
CA ALA A 216 -18.67 -17.74 13.43
C ALA A 216 -20.07 -18.30 13.17
N GLU A 217 -20.35 -19.54 13.55
CA GLU A 217 -21.71 -20.13 13.50
C GLU A 217 -22.71 -19.38 14.38
N ARG A 218 -22.25 -18.85 15.53
CA ARG A 218 -23.04 -17.99 16.43
C ARG A 218 -23.16 -16.53 15.96
N GLY A 219 -22.60 -16.22 14.79
CA GLY A 219 -22.84 -14.98 14.08
C GLY A 219 -21.86 -13.85 14.35
N ILE A 220 -20.71 -14.14 14.96
CA ILE A 220 -19.67 -13.15 15.19
C ILE A 220 -18.75 -13.08 13.96
N GLY A 221 -18.46 -11.86 13.49
CA GLY A 221 -17.53 -11.67 12.39
C GLY A 221 -16.10 -12.09 12.75
N LYS A 222 -15.37 -12.70 11.80
CA LYS A 222 -13.99 -13.18 12.01
C LYS A 222 -13.05 -12.11 12.58
N GLU A 223 -13.17 -10.87 12.09
CA GLU A 223 -12.37 -9.73 12.58
C GLU A 223 -12.72 -9.33 14.02
N GLN A 224 -14.00 -9.41 14.39
CA GLN A 224 -14.46 -9.14 15.76
C GLN A 224 -13.93 -10.19 16.73
N ILE A 225 -13.98 -11.47 16.35
CA ILE A 225 -13.43 -12.59 17.16
C ILE A 225 -11.95 -12.36 17.45
N LEU A 226 -11.14 -12.05 16.42
CA LEU A 226 -9.70 -11.81 16.58
C LEU A 226 -9.42 -10.60 17.49
N THR A 227 -10.20 -9.53 17.34
CA THR A 227 -10.06 -8.32 18.16
C THR A 227 -10.42 -8.60 19.62
N ASP A 228 -11.53 -9.31 19.86
CA ASP A 228 -12.00 -9.64 21.21
C ASP A 228 -11.05 -10.63 21.92
N ILE A 229 -10.49 -11.61 21.20
CA ILE A 229 -9.46 -12.51 21.75
C ILE A 229 -8.19 -11.75 22.11
N TYR A 230 -7.78 -10.78 21.30
CA TYR A 230 -6.63 -9.94 21.64
C TYR A 230 -6.88 -9.14 22.93
N HIS A 231 -8.08 -8.60 23.11
CA HIS A 231 -8.47 -7.93 24.36
C HIS A 231 -8.43 -8.88 25.56
N LEU A 232 -8.97 -10.09 25.42
CA LEU A 232 -8.93 -11.12 26.49
C LEU A 232 -7.49 -11.52 26.87
N LYS A 233 -6.58 -11.60 25.88
CA LYS A 233 -5.16 -11.83 26.14
C LYS A 233 -4.49 -10.67 26.86
N PHE A 234 -4.89 -9.44 26.55
CA PHE A 234 -4.38 -8.24 27.18
C PHE A 234 -4.87 -8.09 28.63
N GLU A 235 -6.13 -8.44 28.90
CA GLU A 235 -6.73 -8.43 30.24
C GLU A 235 -6.22 -9.58 31.12
N GLY A 236 -5.65 -10.62 30.51
CA GLY A 236 -5.10 -11.78 31.20
C GLY A 236 -6.13 -12.88 31.48
N ASP A 237 -7.34 -12.76 30.95
CA ASP A 237 -8.41 -13.76 31.05
C ASP A 237 -8.12 -15.00 30.20
N VAL A 238 -7.29 -14.85 29.16
CA VAL A 238 -6.94 -15.90 28.21
C VAL A 238 -5.45 -15.83 27.90
N TYR A 239 -4.78 -16.98 27.80
CA TYR A 239 -3.37 -17.07 27.41
C TYR A 239 -3.13 -18.26 26.47
N GLU A 240 -2.00 -18.21 25.75
CA GLU A 240 -1.56 -19.25 24.83
C GLU A 240 -0.20 -19.75 25.33
N PRO A 241 -0.10 -20.99 25.88
CA PRO A 241 1.16 -21.61 26.23
C PRO A 241 1.97 -21.94 24.97
N GLU A 242 3.23 -22.33 25.15
CA GLU A 242 4.14 -22.72 24.05
C GLU A 242 3.62 -23.88 23.18
N THR A 243 2.60 -24.60 23.63
CA THR A 243 1.89 -25.65 22.88
C THR A 243 0.97 -25.11 21.77
N GLY A 244 0.69 -23.80 21.75
CA GLY A 244 -0.14 -23.15 20.71
C GLY A 244 -1.66 -23.29 20.90
N GLU A 245 -2.11 -23.81 22.05
CA GLU A 245 -3.53 -23.96 22.38
C GLU A 245 -4.01 -22.89 23.37
N ILE A 246 -5.26 -22.46 23.27
CA ILE A 246 -5.74 -21.33 24.08
C ILE A 246 -6.33 -21.82 25.38
N ARG A 247 -6.02 -21.14 26.49
CA ARG A 247 -6.54 -21.45 27.83
C ARG A 247 -7.11 -20.21 28.49
N CYS A 248 -8.16 -20.40 29.29
CA CYS A 248 -8.58 -19.37 30.24
C CYS A 248 -7.62 -19.36 31.44
N SER A 249 -7.34 -18.18 31.98
CA SER A 249 -6.77 -18.07 33.32
C SER A 249 -7.78 -18.56 34.37
N LEU A 250 -7.27 -19.14 35.45
CA LEU A 250 -8.05 -19.62 36.59
C LEU A 250 -8.53 -18.45 37.46
#